data_AF-A0A918QVN0-F1
#
_entry.id   AF-A0A918QVN0-F1
#
_cell.length_a   1.000
_cell.length_b   1.000
_cell.length_c   1.000
_cell.angle_alpha   90.00
_cell.angle_beta   90.00
_cell.angle_gamma   90.00
#
_symmetry.space_group_name_H-M   'P 1'
#
loop_
_entity.id
_entity.type
_entity.pdbx_description
1 polymer ?
#
loop_
_entity_poly.entity_id
_entity_poly.type
_entity_poly.pdbx_seq_one_letter_code
_entity_poly.pdbx_strand_id
1 'polypeptide(L)'
;MSWCPFAKKLELQPESDVQPAIRPTQFVVHSIVAPWTPERTYEYWRDSTALESHFGLGYDGALAQFIGTQTRADANAAANRRADGTGAVSLESASNLQASDPWTAAQVETLIRLGVWLHQEHGIPLRLCRTWDDPGYGYHRMFPEWNPDGHTCPGDARVQQFREVVFPGIVARANGQTQPPKEDDAVPDFVNLGLAKPFTLKPGSWDSVEFTTEWSDEPDGHAAGGSVFVRGAARFTGSVALALSGLPVGQVVQVRPSEYEGDTHKADHPISEITGTAGGTYSVVPLTGKLAAGRGMRVRLLNQSSVPVTITSAVLKALIFKES
;
A
#
# COMPACT_ATOMS: atom_id res chain seq x y z
N MET A 1 18.56 0.85 -29.08
CA MET A 1 17.64 -0.06 -28.38
C MET A 1 17.63 0.32 -26.91
N SER A 2 16.55 0.93 -26.43
CA SER A 2 16.45 1.37 -25.04
C SER A 2 16.04 0.22 -24.12
N TRP A 3 16.77 0.10 -23.02
CA TRP A 3 16.52 -0.85 -21.94
C TRP A 3 16.16 -0.07 -20.67
N CYS A 4 15.07 -0.47 -20.03
CA CYS A 4 14.57 0.16 -18.82
C CYS A 4 15.56 -0.08 -17.66
N PRO A 5 16.06 0.97 -17.00
CA PRO A 5 17.16 0.85 -16.03
C PRO A 5 16.78 0.11 -14.74
N PHE A 6 15.49 -0.12 -14.51
CA PHE A 6 14.97 -0.83 -13.34
C PHE A 6 14.26 -2.14 -13.69
N ALA A 7 14.31 -2.57 -14.95
CA ALA A 7 13.87 -3.90 -15.36
C ALA A 7 15.07 -4.86 -15.37
N LYS A 8 14.87 -6.10 -14.93
CA LYS A 8 15.83 -7.17 -15.14
C LYS A 8 15.91 -7.48 -16.63
N LYS A 9 17.10 -7.39 -17.22
CA LYS A 9 17.29 -7.78 -18.63
C LYS A 9 17.29 -9.31 -18.76
N LEU A 10 16.31 -9.85 -19.49
CA LEU A 10 16.17 -11.26 -19.85
C LEU A 10 15.94 -11.35 -21.37
N GLU A 11 16.98 -11.02 -22.14
CA GLU A 11 16.86 -10.80 -23.58
C GLU A 11 16.48 -12.07 -24.36
N LEU A 12 15.41 -12.00 -25.16
CA LEU A 12 14.98 -13.07 -26.05
C LEU A 12 15.77 -13.03 -27.36
N GLN A 13 16.37 -14.17 -27.70
CA GLN A 13 17.13 -14.36 -28.92
C GLN A 13 16.53 -15.54 -29.71
N PRO A 14 16.40 -15.44 -31.04
CA PRO A 14 16.97 -14.39 -31.91
C PRO A 14 16.13 -13.11 -32.03
N GLU A 15 14.93 -13.04 -31.45
CA GLU A 15 13.92 -12.00 -31.72
C GLU A 15 14.44 -10.58 -31.48
N SER A 16 15.19 -10.35 -30.39
CA SER A 16 15.76 -9.02 -30.07
C SER A 16 16.68 -8.49 -31.19
N ASP A 17 17.35 -9.37 -31.93
CA ASP A 17 18.29 -9.01 -32.99
C ASP A 17 17.64 -8.94 -34.37
N VAL A 18 16.63 -9.77 -34.64
CA VAL A 18 16.09 -9.96 -36.00
C VAL A 18 14.77 -9.24 -36.25
N GLN A 19 14.01 -8.92 -35.20
CA GLN A 19 12.74 -8.22 -35.36
C GLN A 19 12.97 -6.79 -35.87
N PRO A 20 12.06 -6.24 -36.70
CA PRO A 20 12.25 -4.92 -37.28
C PRO A 20 12.16 -3.82 -36.22
N ALA A 21 12.92 -2.74 -36.42
CA ALA A 21 12.87 -1.57 -35.55
C ALA A 21 11.49 -0.86 -35.60
N ILE A 22 11.15 -0.23 -34.47
CA ILE A 22 9.98 0.63 -34.29
C ILE A 22 10.39 1.98 -33.67
N ARG A 23 9.65 3.04 -34.00
CA ARG A 23 9.59 4.27 -33.20
C ARG A 23 8.43 4.14 -32.21
N PRO A 24 8.68 4.03 -30.90
CA PRO A 24 7.60 3.85 -29.92
C PRO A 24 6.66 5.05 -29.88
N THR A 25 5.37 4.80 -30.03
CA THR A 25 4.32 5.83 -29.92
C THR A 25 3.26 5.48 -28.91
N GLN A 26 3.19 4.23 -28.45
CA GLN A 26 2.17 3.76 -27.55
C GLN A 26 2.71 2.80 -26.49
N PHE A 27 2.02 2.71 -25.36
CA PHE A 27 2.21 1.66 -24.37
C PHE A 27 0.90 0.91 -24.16
N VAL A 28 0.93 -0.41 -24.36
CA VAL A 28 -0.25 -1.30 -24.28
C VAL A 28 -0.02 -2.36 -23.21
N VAL A 29 -0.88 -2.38 -22.19
CA VAL A 29 -0.82 -3.36 -21.10
C VAL A 29 -1.69 -4.58 -21.35
N HIS A 30 -1.18 -5.73 -20.90
CA HIS A 30 -1.76 -7.07 -21.04
C HIS A 30 -1.71 -7.84 -19.72
N SER A 31 -2.32 -9.03 -19.73
CA SER A 31 -2.32 -10.00 -18.64
C SER A 31 -2.15 -11.41 -19.20
N ILE A 32 -1.19 -12.16 -18.65
CA ILE A 32 -0.76 -13.46 -19.19
C ILE A 32 -1.63 -14.65 -18.74
N VAL A 33 -2.69 -14.39 -17.94
CA VAL A 33 -3.62 -15.40 -17.40
C VAL A 33 -2.88 -16.51 -16.62
N ALA A 34 -1.78 -16.14 -15.96
CA ALA A 34 -1.00 -17.04 -15.15
C ALA A 34 -0.23 -16.29 -14.04
N PRO A 35 -0.02 -16.92 -12.86
CA PRO A 35 0.70 -16.31 -11.75
C PRO A 35 2.22 -16.47 -11.94
N TRP A 36 2.72 -16.13 -13.13
CA TRP A 36 4.11 -16.36 -13.49
C TRP A 36 5.02 -15.24 -13.03
N THR A 37 6.24 -15.62 -12.62
CA THR A 37 7.33 -14.65 -12.46
C THR A 37 7.83 -14.18 -13.84
N PRO A 38 8.60 -13.09 -13.90
CA PRO A 38 9.22 -12.67 -15.16
C PRO A 38 10.16 -13.74 -15.76
N GLU A 39 10.85 -14.53 -14.93
CA GLU A 39 11.68 -15.66 -15.41
C GLU A 39 10.84 -16.76 -16.04
N ARG A 40 9.70 -17.12 -15.41
CA ARG A 40 8.81 -18.14 -15.98
C ARG A 40 8.19 -17.66 -17.29
N THR A 41 7.90 -16.36 -17.39
CA THR A 41 7.43 -15.71 -18.61
C THR A 41 8.48 -15.78 -19.72
N TYR A 42 9.75 -15.48 -19.39
CA TYR A 42 10.88 -15.62 -20.31
C TYR A 42 11.04 -17.04 -20.85
N GLU A 43 11.02 -18.05 -19.97
CA GLU A 43 11.10 -19.45 -20.37
C GLU A 43 9.99 -19.82 -21.35
N TYR A 44 8.77 -19.37 -21.09
CA TYR A 44 7.63 -19.65 -21.96
C TYR A 44 7.78 -19.01 -23.35
N TRP A 45 8.19 -17.75 -23.43
CA TRP A 45 8.41 -17.09 -24.72
C TRP A 45 9.61 -17.65 -25.48
N ARG A 46 10.69 -18.04 -24.79
CA ARG A 46 11.84 -18.67 -25.44
C ARG A 46 11.50 -20.06 -26.00
N ASP A 47 10.75 -20.86 -25.26
CA ASP A 47 10.67 -22.30 -25.51
C ASP A 47 9.33 -22.78 -26.08
N SER A 48 8.27 -21.96 -26.00
CA SER A 48 6.88 -22.47 -26.16
C SER A 48 5.97 -21.64 -27.07
N THR A 49 6.40 -20.48 -27.56
CA THR A 49 5.59 -19.64 -28.46
C THR A 49 6.48 -18.78 -29.36
N ALA A 50 5.91 -18.24 -30.43
CA ALA A 50 6.54 -17.23 -31.29
C ALA A 50 5.97 -15.82 -31.03
N LEU A 51 5.32 -15.65 -29.87
CA LEU A 51 4.78 -14.37 -29.40
C LEU A 51 5.56 -13.90 -28.19
N GLU A 52 5.80 -12.60 -28.12
CA GLU A 52 6.54 -11.98 -27.05
C GLU A 52 6.07 -10.55 -26.82
N SER A 53 6.20 -10.07 -25.59
CA SER A 53 6.05 -8.65 -25.27
C SER A 53 7.39 -8.06 -24.84
N HIS A 54 7.44 -6.73 -24.71
CA HIS A 54 8.68 -6.09 -24.29
C HIS A 54 8.99 -6.35 -22.83
N PHE A 55 7.95 -6.43 -21.97
CA PHE A 55 8.08 -6.50 -20.52
C PHE A 55 7.21 -7.59 -19.89
N GLY A 56 7.67 -8.14 -18.77
CA GLY A 56 6.94 -9.10 -17.94
C GLY A 56 6.93 -8.64 -16.49
N LEU A 57 5.75 -8.63 -15.87
CA LEU A 57 5.51 -8.09 -14.54
C LEU A 57 4.93 -9.12 -13.58
N GLY A 58 5.70 -9.52 -12.57
CA GLY A 58 5.27 -10.43 -11.51
C GLY A 58 4.29 -9.79 -10.52
N TYR A 59 3.65 -10.62 -9.69
CA TYR A 59 2.72 -10.18 -8.64
C TYR A 59 3.35 -9.29 -7.56
N ASP A 60 4.64 -9.51 -7.31
CA ASP A 60 5.48 -8.79 -6.35
C ASP A 60 6.04 -7.47 -6.91
N GLY A 61 5.65 -7.09 -8.13
CA GLY A 61 6.16 -5.90 -8.81
C GLY A 61 7.50 -6.12 -9.52
N ALA A 62 8.06 -7.34 -9.52
CA ALA A 62 9.28 -7.65 -10.25
C ALA A 62 9.05 -7.46 -11.77
N LEU A 63 9.92 -6.67 -12.39
CA LEU A 63 9.85 -6.34 -13.82
C LEU A 63 11.06 -6.95 -14.54
N ALA A 64 10.81 -7.68 -15.63
CA ALA A 64 11.84 -7.98 -16.61
C ALA A 64 11.52 -7.34 -17.95
N GLN A 65 12.56 -7.08 -18.73
CA GLN A 65 12.47 -6.68 -20.13
C GLN A 65 13.12 -7.77 -20.97
N PHE A 66 12.48 -8.12 -22.09
CA PHE A 66 12.90 -9.22 -22.95
C PHE A 66 13.27 -8.75 -24.36
N ILE A 67 12.64 -7.68 -24.85
CA ILE A 67 12.93 -7.04 -26.13
C ILE A 67 13.17 -5.53 -25.88
N GLY A 68 14.18 -4.96 -26.55
CA GLY A 68 14.44 -3.52 -26.50
C GLY A 68 13.23 -2.73 -27.00
N THR A 69 12.87 -1.61 -26.35
CA THR A 69 11.61 -0.89 -26.67
C THR A 69 11.53 -0.30 -28.09
N GLN A 70 12.65 -0.24 -28.80
CA GLN A 70 12.74 0.25 -30.18
C GLN A 70 12.76 -0.90 -31.21
N THR A 71 12.47 -2.12 -30.78
CA THR A 71 12.37 -3.33 -31.61
C THR A 71 10.96 -3.88 -31.51
N ARG A 72 10.38 -4.33 -32.63
CA ARG A 72 9.03 -4.90 -32.63
C ARG A 72 8.98 -6.12 -31.70
N ALA A 73 7.95 -6.17 -30.86
CA ALA A 73 7.51 -7.39 -30.17
C ALA A 73 6.13 -7.81 -30.71
N ASP A 74 5.87 -9.11 -30.76
CA ASP A 74 4.65 -9.67 -31.35
C ASP A 74 3.48 -9.86 -30.35
N ALA A 75 2.95 -8.76 -29.78
CA ALA A 75 1.91 -8.80 -28.72
C ALA A 75 0.61 -7.99 -28.99
N ASN A 76 0.59 -7.08 -29.96
CA ASN A 76 -0.46 -6.06 -30.18
C ASN A 76 -1.03 -6.05 -31.61
N ALA A 77 -0.89 -7.14 -32.37
CA ALA A 77 -1.34 -7.25 -33.77
C ALA A 77 -0.97 -6.00 -34.61
N ALA A 78 -1.95 -5.20 -35.06
CA ALA A 78 -1.72 -4.03 -35.92
C ALA A 78 -0.85 -2.93 -35.28
N ALA A 79 -0.72 -2.91 -33.96
CA ALA A 79 0.13 -1.96 -33.24
C ALA A 79 1.56 -2.48 -33.00
N ASN A 80 1.90 -3.73 -33.36
CA ASN A 80 3.28 -4.24 -33.27
C ASN A 80 4.24 -3.35 -34.04
N ARG A 81 3.90 -3.12 -35.32
CA ARG A 81 4.64 -2.23 -36.20
C ARG A 81 3.77 -1.78 -37.37
N ARG A 82 3.69 -0.48 -37.60
CA ARG A 82 2.97 0.14 -38.71
C ARG A 82 3.87 0.38 -39.91
N ALA A 83 3.26 0.69 -41.06
CA ALA A 83 3.96 0.99 -42.31
C ALA A 83 4.89 2.21 -42.20
N ASP A 84 4.56 3.20 -41.35
CA ASP A 84 5.37 4.38 -41.09
C ASP A 84 6.54 4.15 -40.10
N GLY A 85 6.72 2.89 -39.66
CA GLY A 85 7.75 2.48 -38.73
C GLY A 85 7.43 2.76 -37.26
N THR A 86 6.24 3.25 -36.92
CA THR A 86 5.81 3.37 -35.52
C THR A 86 5.36 2.02 -34.95
N GLY A 87 5.37 1.88 -33.63
CA GLY A 87 4.90 0.69 -32.94
C GLY A 87 4.58 0.95 -31.48
N ALA A 88 3.91 -0.01 -30.86
CA ALA A 88 3.57 0.00 -29.44
C ALA A 88 4.56 -0.84 -28.63
N VAL A 89 4.94 -0.32 -27.47
CA VAL A 89 5.58 -1.08 -26.40
C VAL A 89 4.51 -1.86 -25.64
N SER A 90 4.79 -3.10 -25.28
CA SER A 90 3.87 -4.03 -24.61
C SER A 90 4.40 -4.52 -23.28
N LEU A 91 3.51 -4.74 -22.33
CA LEU A 91 3.81 -5.39 -21.05
C LEU A 91 2.77 -6.47 -20.75
N GLU A 92 3.23 -7.65 -20.38
CA GLU A 92 2.43 -8.77 -19.87
C GLU A 92 2.54 -8.85 -18.35
N SER A 93 1.41 -8.77 -17.65
CA SER A 93 1.37 -8.86 -16.20
C SER A 93 0.84 -10.20 -15.71
N ALA A 94 1.43 -10.73 -14.63
CA ALA A 94 0.94 -11.91 -13.94
C ALA A 94 -0.48 -11.67 -13.41
N SER A 95 -1.31 -12.71 -13.44
CA SER A 95 -2.69 -12.70 -12.94
C SER A 95 -3.12 -14.06 -12.41
N ASN A 96 -4.33 -14.14 -11.88
CA ASN A 96 -4.94 -15.42 -11.59
C ASN A 96 -5.25 -16.12 -12.92
N LEU A 97 -5.64 -17.39 -12.84
CA LEU A 97 -5.92 -18.22 -14.02
C LEU A 97 -7.20 -17.79 -14.79
N GLN A 98 -7.87 -16.74 -14.33
CA GLN A 98 -9.06 -16.16 -14.96
C GLN A 98 -8.84 -14.71 -15.41
N ALA A 99 -7.68 -14.11 -15.11
CA ALA A 99 -7.42 -12.67 -15.24
C ALA A 99 -8.54 -11.77 -14.69
N SER A 100 -9.18 -12.21 -13.60
CA SER A 100 -10.30 -11.49 -12.97
C SER A 100 -9.85 -10.61 -11.80
N ASP A 101 -8.66 -10.85 -11.27
CA ASP A 101 -8.08 -10.11 -10.16
C ASP A 101 -7.59 -8.72 -10.61
N PRO A 102 -7.72 -7.69 -9.74
CA PRO A 102 -7.02 -6.43 -9.95
C PRO A 102 -5.49 -6.64 -9.92
N TRP A 103 -4.74 -5.65 -10.41
CA TRP A 103 -3.31 -5.57 -10.12
C TRP A 103 -3.07 -5.32 -8.64
N THR A 104 -2.02 -5.92 -8.10
CA THR A 104 -1.53 -5.63 -6.74
C THR A 104 -0.95 -4.22 -6.66
N ALA A 105 -0.81 -3.68 -5.44
CA ALA A 105 -0.15 -2.39 -5.23
C ALA A 105 1.27 -2.35 -5.84
N ALA A 106 2.04 -3.44 -5.70
CA ALA A 106 3.37 -3.55 -6.28
C ALA A 106 3.35 -3.53 -7.82
N GLN A 107 2.38 -4.20 -8.45
CA GLN A 107 2.19 -4.15 -9.90
C GLN A 107 1.80 -2.75 -10.37
N VAL A 108 0.86 -2.09 -9.67
CA VAL A 108 0.42 -0.72 -9.97
C VAL A 108 1.60 0.25 -9.90
N GLU A 109 2.42 0.19 -8.85
CA GLU A 109 3.60 1.04 -8.69
C GLU A 109 4.60 0.85 -9.83
N THR A 110 4.90 -0.40 -10.18
CA THR A 110 5.81 -0.71 -11.29
C THR A 110 5.24 -0.25 -12.64
N LEU A 111 3.94 -0.41 -12.90
CA LEU A 111 3.28 0.09 -14.11
C LEU A 111 3.37 1.61 -14.22
N ILE A 112 3.15 2.33 -13.10
CA ILE A 112 3.28 3.79 -13.07
C ILE A 112 4.72 4.20 -13.39
N ARG A 113 5.69 3.60 -12.70
CA ARG A 113 7.12 3.88 -12.89
C ARG A 113 7.55 3.60 -14.34
N LEU A 114 7.10 2.50 -14.93
CA LEU A 114 7.37 2.16 -16.32
C LEU A 114 6.73 3.14 -17.29
N GLY A 115 5.46 3.50 -17.08
CA GLY A 115 4.76 4.47 -17.92
C GLY A 115 5.43 5.84 -17.92
N VAL A 116 5.93 6.30 -16.77
CA VAL A 116 6.71 7.54 -16.66
C VAL A 116 8.02 7.44 -17.43
N TRP A 117 8.77 6.35 -17.26
CA TRP A 117 10.02 6.14 -18.00
C TRP A 117 9.79 6.12 -19.51
N LEU A 118 8.74 5.45 -19.99
CA LEU A 118 8.40 5.42 -21.42
C LEU A 118 8.04 6.81 -21.98
N HIS A 119 7.38 7.66 -21.18
CA HIS A 119 7.16 9.06 -21.54
C HIS A 119 8.49 9.80 -21.71
N GLN A 120 9.38 9.67 -20.73
CA GLN A 120 10.67 10.37 -20.69
C GLN A 120 11.62 9.91 -21.79
N GLU A 121 11.67 8.60 -22.06
CA GLU A 121 12.58 7.97 -23.00
C GLU A 121 12.13 8.14 -24.46
N HIS A 122 10.82 8.06 -24.72
CA HIS A 122 10.29 8.00 -26.09
C HIS A 122 9.34 9.14 -26.45
N GLY A 123 8.98 10.01 -25.51
CA GLY A 123 8.04 11.11 -25.75
C GLY A 123 6.61 10.65 -26.00
N ILE A 124 6.22 9.45 -25.53
CA ILE A 124 4.82 8.97 -25.63
C ILE A 124 3.93 9.97 -24.89
N PRO A 125 2.91 10.55 -25.53
CA PRO A 125 2.14 11.63 -24.90
C PRO A 125 1.31 11.09 -23.73
N LEU A 126 1.24 11.88 -22.65
CA LEU A 126 0.50 11.59 -21.41
C LEU A 126 -1.03 11.70 -21.61
N ARG A 127 -1.58 10.83 -22.47
CA ARG A 127 -3.01 10.72 -22.79
C ARG A 127 -3.35 9.28 -23.17
N LEU A 128 -4.62 8.92 -23.01
CA LEU A 128 -5.11 7.67 -23.58
C LEU A 128 -5.08 7.74 -25.11
N CYS A 129 -4.84 6.60 -25.76
CA CYS A 129 -5.02 6.46 -27.20
C CYS A 129 -6.47 6.78 -27.58
N ARG A 130 -6.70 7.63 -28.60
CA ARG A 130 -8.07 7.97 -29.05
C ARG A 130 -8.55 7.05 -30.18
N THR A 131 -7.62 6.51 -30.94
CA THR A 131 -7.80 5.50 -31.99
C THR A 131 -6.67 4.48 -31.89
N TRP A 132 -6.80 3.35 -32.58
CA TRP A 132 -5.81 2.25 -32.55
C TRP A 132 -4.40 2.67 -33.03
N ASP A 133 -4.30 3.72 -33.84
CA ASP A 133 -3.07 4.27 -34.42
C ASP A 133 -2.59 5.57 -33.77
N ASP A 134 -3.38 6.17 -32.89
CA ASP A 134 -3.04 7.44 -32.25
C ASP A 134 -2.13 7.24 -31.02
N PRO A 135 -1.04 8.03 -30.87
CA PRO A 135 -0.10 7.88 -29.76
C PRO A 135 -0.72 8.04 -28.37
N GLY A 136 -0.21 7.29 -27.38
CA GLY A 136 -0.68 7.36 -26.00
C GLY A 136 -0.62 6.03 -25.25
N TYR A 137 -1.44 5.91 -24.23
CA TYR A 137 -1.49 4.76 -23.32
C TYR A 137 -2.80 3.99 -23.51
N GLY A 138 -2.75 2.66 -23.44
CA GLY A 138 -3.93 1.82 -23.59
C GLY A 138 -3.75 0.42 -23.01
N TYR A 139 -4.75 -0.42 -23.24
CA TYR A 139 -4.80 -1.82 -22.84
C TYR A 139 -5.26 -2.68 -24.02
N HIS A 140 -4.92 -3.96 -24.03
CA HIS A 140 -5.04 -4.83 -25.21
C HIS A 140 -6.42 -4.78 -25.90
N ARG A 141 -7.51 -4.99 -25.15
CA ARG A 141 -8.88 -4.98 -25.71
C ARG A 141 -9.46 -3.58 -25.98
N MET A 142 -8.67 -2.50 -25.88
CA MET A 142 -9.16 -1.14 -26.07
C MET A 142 -9.65 -0.89 -27.50
N PHE A 143 -8.99 -1.49 -28.49
CA PHE A 143 -9.38 -1.42 -29.89
C PHE A 143 -9.32 -2.80 -30.56
N PRO A 144 -10.26 -3.13 -31.45
CA PRO A 144 -10.28 -4.43 -32.12
C PRO A 144 -9.04 -4.69 -32.99
N GLU A 145 -8.37 -3.65 -33.50
CA GLU A 145 -7.15 -3.78 -34.30
C GLU A 145 -5.96 -4.31 -33.51
N TRP A 146 -5.96 -4.13 -32.19
CA TRP A 146 -4.94 -4.68 -31.31
C TRP A 146 -5.27 -6.11 -30.88
N ASN A 147 -6.56 -6.47 -30.91
CA ASN A 147 -7.12 -7.69 -30.37
C ASN A 147 -8.13 -8.32 -31.37
N PRO A 148 -7.65 -8.80 -32.52
CA PRO A 148 -8.51 -9.26 -33.62
C PRO A 148 -9.40 -10.45 -33.22
N ASP A 149 -8.95 -11.26 -32.26
CA ASP A 149 -9.67 -12.44 -31.76
C ASP A 149 -10.61 -12.14 -30.58
N GLY A 150 -10.71 -10.87 -30.16
CA GLY A 150 -11.69 -10.43 -29.16
C GLY A 150 -11.43 -10.93 -27.75
N HIS A 151 -10.16 -11.15 -27.37
CA HIS A 151 -9.77 -11.54 -26.01
C HIS A 151 -10.22 -10.52 -24.94
N THR A 152 -10.44 -10.99 -23.71
CA THR A 152 -10.86 -10.14 -22.59
C THR A 152 -9.68 -9.45 -21.88
N CYS A 153 -8.45 -9.69 -22.33
CA CYS A 153 -7.21 -9.14 -21.76
C CYS A 153 -7.23 -7.60 -21.66
N PRO A 154 -6.81 -7.00 -20.52
CA PRO A 154 -6.26 -7.62 -19.30
C PRO A 154 -7.30 -8.03 -18.25
N GLY A 155 -8.60 -8.01 -18.56
CA GLY A 155 -9.69 -8.25 -17.60
C GLY A 155 -10.30 -6.95 -17.07
N ASP A 156 -11.56 -7.01 -16.64
CA ASP A 156 -12.35 -5.80 -16.34
C ASP A 156 -11.81 -5.02 -15.12
N ALA A 157 -11.41 -5.72 -14.05
CA ALA A 157 -10.84 -5.09 -12.85
C ALA A 157 -9.56 -4.29 -13.16
N ARG A 158 -8.71 -4.84 -14.03
CA ARG A 158 -7.47 -4.19 -14.48
C ARG A 158 -7.74 -3.04 -15.44
N VAL A 159 -8.71 -3.18 -16.35
CA VAL A 159 -9.15 -2.05 -17.19
C VAL A 159 -9.65 -0.88 -16.33
N GLN A 160 -10.42 -1.17 -15.28
CA GLN A 160 -10.89 -0.15 -14.34
C GLN A 160 -9.69 0.52 -13.62
N GLN A 161 -8.81 -0.28 -13.00
CA GLN A 161 -7.61 0.25 -12.34
C GLN A 161 -6.69 1.03 -13.27
N PHE A 162 -6.58 0.62 -14.54
CA PHE A 162 -5.77 1.34 -15.52
C PHE A 162 -6.27 2.77 -15.69
N ARG A 163 -7.59 2.93 -15.82
CA ARG A 163 -8.24 4.23 -16.06
C ARG A 163 -8.29 5.10 -14.81
N GLU A 164 -8.47 4.49 -13.65
CA GLU A 164 -8.74 5.20 -12.38
C GLU A 164 -7.48 5.43 -11.55
N VAL A 165 -6.45 4.57 -11.69
CA VAL A 165 -5.26 4.58 -10.82
C VAL A 165 -3.98 4.67 -11.63
N VAL A 166 -3.70 3.71 -12.51
CA VAL A 166 -2.38 3.59 -13.17
C VAL A 166 -2.12 4.76 -14.10
N PHE A 167 -3.01 5.03 -15.06
CA PHE A 167 -2.81 6.12 -16.01
C PHE A 167 -2.80 7.50 -15.34
N PRO A 168 -3.74 7.84 -14.44
CA PRO A 168 -3.64 9.07 -13.63
C PRO A 168 -2.33 9.16 -12.83
N GLY A 169 -1.86 8.07 -12.25
CA GLY A 169 -0.60 8.00 -11.52
C GLY A 169 0.63 8.27 -12.42
N ILE A 170 0.62 7.76 -13.66
CA ILE A 170 1.65 8.08 -14.67
C ILE A 170 1.65 9.57 -14.96
N VAL A 171 0.48 10.15 -15.26
CA VAL A 171 0.34 11.57 -15.58
C VAL A 171 0.80 12.45 -14.43
N ALA A 172 0.36 12.16 -13.21
CA ALA A 172 0.74 12.90 -12.02
C ALA A 172 2.26 12.86 -11.81
N ARG A 173 2.84 11.66 -11.79
CA ARG A 173 4.27 11.48 -11.51
C ARG A 173 5.17 12.05 -12.62
N ALA A 174 4.78 11.92 -13.88
CA ALA A 174 5.50 12.53 -15.00
C ALA A 174 5.47 14.07 -14.96
N ASN A 175 4.41 14.67 -14.42
CA ASN A 175 4.29 16.12 -14.21
C ASN A 175 4.85 16.60 -12.85
N GLY A 176 5.57 15.75 -12.12
CA GLY A 176 6.17 16.11 -10.83
C GLY A 176 5.19 16.16 -9.65
N GLN A 177 3.97 15.65 -9.81
CA GLN A 177 3.01 15.48 -8.73
C GLN A 177 3.23 14.10 -8.10
N THR A 178 3.96 14.05 -6.99
CA THR A 178 4.09 12.84 -6.18
C THR A 178 2.84 12.67 -5.33
N GLN A 179 1.77 12.13 -5.90
CA GLN A 179 0.74 11.48 -5.09
C GLN A 179 1.17 10.03 -4.86
N PRO A 180 1.33 9.58 -3.60
CA PRO A 180 1.40 8.16 -3.33
C PRO A 180 0.10 7.49 -3.83
N PRO A 181 0.15 6.21 -4.24
CA PRO A 181 -1.05 5.49 -4.66
C PRO A 181 -2.14 5.64 -3.61
N LYS A 182 -3.40 5.80 -4.05
CA LYS A 182 -4.54 5.45 -3.19
C LYS A 182 -4.47 3.94 -2.95
N GLU A 183 -3.84 3.53 -1.86
CA GLU A 183 -4.03 2.20 -1.30
C GLU A 183 -5.46 2.14 -0.73
N ASP A 184 -6.37 1.49 -1.44
CA ASP A 184 -7.68 1.10 -0.92
C ASP A 184 -7.61 -0.15 -0.01
N ASP A 185 -6.41 -0.68 0.24
CA ASP A 185 -6.18 -1.58 1.37
C ASP A 185 -5.58 -0.76 2.50
N ALA A 186 -6.43 -0.29 3.43
CA ALA A 186 -5.99 0.36 4.64
C ALA A 186 -5.21 -0.63 5.51
N VAL A 187 -3.92 -0.83 5.21
CA VAL A 187 -2.99 -1.51 6.11
C VAL A 187 -2.93 -0.64 7.37
N PRO A 188 -3.33 -1.18 8.54
CA PRO A 188 -3.31 -0.38 9.75
C PRO A 188 -1.89 -0.08 10.18
N ASP A 189 -1.67 1.13 10.67
CA ASP A 189 -0.47 1.48 11.42
C ASP A 189 -0.42 0.60 12.69
N PHE A 190 0.75 0.04 13.01
CA PHE A 190 0.94 -0.71 14.26
C PHE A 190 1.66 0.13 15.31
N VAL A 191 0.94 0.46 16.37
CA VAL A 191 1.45 1.22 17.51
C VAL A 191 1.82 0.28 18.65
N ASN A 192 3.06 0.38 19.15
CA ASN A 192 3.55 -0.34 20.32
C ASN A 192 4.32 0.59 21.26
N LEU A 193 3.68 0.92 22.37
CA LEU A 193 4.14 1.93 23.31
C LEU A 193 4.26 1.34 24.70
N GLY A 194 5.07 1.96 25.54
CA GLY A 194 5.00 1.67 26.95
C GLY A 194 5.64 2.69 27.84
N LEU A 195 5.73 2.27 29.10
CA LEU A 195 6.25 3.06 30.20
C LEU A 195 7.74 2.78 30.38
N ALA A 196 8.60 3.81 30.40
CA ALA A 196 10.03 3.64 30.67
C ALA A 196 10.32 3.53 32.17
N LYS A 197 9.53 4.23 33.00
CA LYS A 197 9.71 4.29 34.45
C LYS A 197 8.35 4.21 35.16
N PRO A 198 8.23 3.44 36.25
CA PRO A 198 7.02 3.39 37.06
C PRO A 198 6.54 4.79 37.47
N PHE A 199 5.23 4.98 37.56
CA PHE A 199 4.63 6.22 38.06
C PHE A 199 3.53 5.94 39.09
N THR A 200 3.28 6.91 39.97
CA THR A 200 2.36 6.77 41.10
C THR A 200 1.06 7.52 40.86
N LEU A 201 -0.05 6.80 40.93
CA LEU A 201 -1.40 7.35 40.93
C LEU A 201 -1.82 7.78 42.33
N LYS A 202 -2.15 9.07 42.47
CA LYS A 202 -2.77 9.61 43.68
C LYS A 202 -4.23 9.15 43.79
N PRO A 203 -4.74 8.90 45.02
CA PRO A 203 -6.16 8.66 45.26
C PRO A 203 -7.06 9.75 44.67
N GLY A 204 -8.18 9.35 44.08
CA GLY A 204 -9.31 10.24 43.79
C GLY A 204 -9.16 11.18 42.59
N SER A 205 -8.07 11.11 41.83
CA SER A 205 -7.85 11.94 40.64
C SER A 205 -7.55 11.14 39.38
N TRP A 206 -8.18 11.50 38.26
CA TRP A 206 -7.88 10.94 36.95
C TRP A 206 -6.54 11.47 36.41
N ASP A 207 -5.61 10.56 36.14
CA ASP A 207 -4.32 10.86 35.51
C ASP A 207 -4.18 10.17 34.15
N SER A 208 -3.27 10.62 33.29
CA SER A 208 -3.02 10.00 31.99
C SER A 208 -1.80 9.09 32.05
N VAL A 209 -1.82 7.98 31.31
CA VAL A 209 -0.59 7.23 31.05
C VAL A 209 0.25 8.03 30.07
N GLU A 210 1.45 8.42 30.47
CA GLU A 210 2.46 8.97 29.57
C GLU A 210 3.32 7.82 29.03
N PHE A 211 3.24 7.60 27.72
CA PHE A 211 4.00 6.55 27.06
C PHE A 211 5.39 7.09 26.71
N THR A 212 6.35 6.85 27.60
CA THR A 212 7.71 7.39 27.48
C THR A 212 8.69 6.45 26.77
N THR A 213 8.24 5.26 26.36
CA THR A 213 8.99 4.32 25.53
C THR A 213 8.19 4.00 24.27
N GLU A 214 8.86 4.06 23.12
CA GLU A 214 8.30 3.73 21.82
C GLU A 214 9.10 2.55 21.24
N TRP A 215 8.44 1.42 20.96
CA TRP A 215 9.09 0.21 20.43
C TRP A 215 8.79 -0.01 18.94
N SER A 216 7.64 0.42 18.46
CA SER A 216 7.32 0.54 17.03
C SER A 216 6.24 1.62 16.86
N ASP A 217 6.54 2.66 16.09
CA ASP A 217 5.62 3.72 15.66
C ASP A 217 5.87 4.00 14.17
N GLU A 218 5.29 3.17 13.31
CA GLU A 218 5.08 3.57 11.92
C GLU A 218 3.76 4.35 11.94
N PRO A 219 3.64 5.67 11.69
CA PRO A 219 4.56 6.77 11.36
C PRO A 219 4.70 7.77 12.55
N ASP A 220 5.40 8.91 12.41
CA ASP A 220 5.63 10.03 13.38
C ASP A 220 4.37 10.61 14.14
N GLY A 221 3.49 9.77 14.69
CA GLY A 221 2.21 10.12 15.31
C GLY A 221 2.32 10.33 16.81
N HIS A 222 3.35 9.76 17.43
CA HIS A 222 3.70 9.99 18.81
C HIS A 222 4.75 11.09 18.96
N ALA A 223 4.42 12.09 19.77
CA ALA A 223 5.44 12.98 20.30
C ALA A 223 6.11 12.24 21.45
N ALA A 224 7.44 12.23 21.49
CA ALA A 224 8.22 11.61 22.55
C ALA A 224 7.68 12.01 23.95
N GLY A 225 7.30 11.00 24.75
CA GLY A 225 6.75 11.22 26.10
C GLY A 225 5.29 11.69 26.15
N GLY A 226 4.54 11.57 25.05
CA GLY A 226 3.14 11.97 24.97
C GLY A 226 2.17 10.97 25.60
N SER A 227 1.06 11.49 26.14
CA SER A 227 -0.06 10.66 26.64
C SER A 227 -1.07 10.25 25.56
N VAL A 228 -0.88 10.72 24.32
CA VAL A 228 -1.83 10.53 23.21
C VAL A 228 -1.39 9.35 22.36
N PHE A 229 -2.26 8.36 22.16
CA PHE A 229 -1.96 7.14 21.38
C PHE A 229 -2.63 6.98 20.03
N VAL A 230 -3.59 7.84 19.72
CA VAL A 230 -4.15 7.98 18.37
C VAL A 230 -4.33 9.47 18.12
N ARG A 231 -4.00 9.93 16.91
CA ARG A 231 -4.25 11.31 16.45
C ARG A 231 -5.01 11.31 15.13
N GLY A 232 -5.91 12.29 15.02
CA GLY A 232 -6.67 12.54 13.80
C GLY A 232 -7.84 11.58 13.61
N ALA A 233 -8.49 11.69 12.44
CA ALA A 233 -9.59 10.81 12.08
C ALA A 233 -9.06 9.37 11.92
N ALA A 234 -9.57 8.44 12.73
CA ALA A 234 -9.09 7.06 12.71
C ALA A 234 -10.08 6.09 13.34
N ARG A 235 -10.04 4.82 12.92
CA ARG A 235 -10.55 3.67 13.70
C ARG A 235 -9.38 2.94 14.31
N PHE A 236 -9.55 2.37 15.49
CA PHE A 236 -8.49 1.60 16.12
C PHE A 236 -9.03 0.41 16.90
N THR A 237 -8.20 -0.61 17.02
CA THR A 237 -8.43 -1.77 17.88
C THR A 237 -7.11 -2.24 18.49
N GLY A 238 -7.12 -2.59 19.77
CA GLY A 238 -5.91 -2.91 20.51
C GLY A 238 -6.17 -3.18 21.98
N SER A 239 -5.12 -3.12 22.78
CA SER A 239 -5.22 -3.21 24.23
C SER A 239 -4.11 -2.44 24.94
N VAL A 240 -4.33 -2.13 26.21
CA VAL A 240 -3.30 -1.71 27.16
C VAL A 240 -3.16 -2.75 28.26
N ALA A 241 -1.98 -3.33 28.37
CA ALA A 241 -1.59 -4.20 29.47
C ALA A 241 -0.99 -3.36 30.61
N LEU A 242 -1.49 -3.53 31.82
CA LEU A 242 -1.09 -2.78 33.01
C LEU A 242 -0.63 -3.74 34.11
N ALA A 243 0.48 -3.39 34.76
CA ALA A 243 0.93 -4.01 36.00
C ALA A 243 0.92 -2.95 37.12
N LEU A 244 0.29 -3.29 38.25
CA LEU A 244 0.10 -2.40 39.38
C LEU A 244 0.68 -3.01 40.65
N SER A 245 1.32 -2.17 41.46
CA SER A 245 1.76 -2.51 42.81
C SER A 245 1.15 -1.56 43.84
N GLY A 246 0.90 -2.07 45.05
CA GLY A 246 0.32 -1.29 46.14
C GLY A 246 -1.21 -1.10 46.09
N LEU A 247 -1.92 -1.65 45.10
CA LEU A 247 -3.38 -1.68 45.11
C LEU A 247 -3.88 -2.73 46.12
N PRO A 248 -4.60 -2.34 47.20
CA PRO A 248 -5.08 -3.30 48.19
C PRO A 248 -6.07 -4.30 47.59
N VAL A 249 -6.12 -5.51 48.13
CA VAL A 249 -7.04 -6.57 47.67
C VAL A 249 -8.48 -6.09 47.73
N GLY A 250 -9.21 -6.24 46.62
CA GLY A 250 -10.62 -5.81 46.51
C GLY A 250 -10.83 -4.33 46.24
N GLN A 251 -9.78 -3.50 46.24
CA GLN A 251 -9.85 -2.10 45.81
C GLN A 251 -9.69 -1.97 44.30
N VAL A 252 -10.10 -0.84 43.72
CA VAL A 252 -10.24 -0.68 42.27
C VAL A 252 -9.35 0.46 41.73
N VAL A 253 -8.76 0.22 40.56
CA VAL A 253 -8.32 1.27 39.64
C VAL A 253 -9.22 1.23 38.41
N GLN A 254 -9.80 2.38 38.07
CA GLN A 254 -10.62 2.53 36.87
C GLN A 254 -9.74 2.99 35.70
N VAL A 255 -10.03 2.47 34.50
CA VAL A 255 -9.32 2.78 33.25
C VAL A 255 -10.33 3.22 32.22
N ARG A 256 -10.03 4.28 31.46
CA ARG A 256 -10.84 4.68 30.31
C ARG A 256 -10.03 5.38 29.23
N PRO A 257 -10.43 5.25 27.96
CA PRO A 257 -10.03 6.19 26.92
C PRO A 257 -10.71 7.55 27.11
N SER A 258 -10.02 8.63 26.79
CA SER A 258 -10.57 9.98 26.76
C SER A 258 -10.05 10.74 25.55
N GLU A 259 -10.94 11.47 24.88
CA GLU A 259 -10.62 12.29 23.72
C GLU A 259 -10.24 13.71 24.13
N TYR A 260 -9.25 14.25 23.41
CA TYR A 260 -8.72 15.59 23.61
C TYR A 260 -8.55 16.31 22.27
N GLU A 261 -8.64 17.63 22.28
CA GLU A 261 -8.20 18.51 21.20
C GLU A 261 -7.10 19.41 21.78
N GLY A 262 -5.85 19.14 21.40
CA GLY A 262 -4.69 19.61 22.18
C GLY A 262 -4.75 19.09 23.63
N ASP A 263 -4.86 20.00 24.59
CA ASP A 263 -5.03 19.70 26.02
C ASP A 263 -6.47 19.86 26.53
N THR A 264 -7.40 20.22 25.65
CA THR A 264 -8.81 20.37 26.01
C THR A 264 -9.51 19.02 25.96
N HIS A 265 -10.05 18.56 27.08
CA HIS A 265 -10.89 17.36 27.14
C HIS A 265 -12.17 17.53 26.32
N LYS A 266 -12.58 16.48 25.59
CA LYS A 266 -13.77 16.49 24.72
C LYS A 266 -14.78 15.41 25.04
N ALA A 267 -14.33 14.18 25.32
CA ALA A 267 -15.22 13.06 25.56
C ALA A 267 -14.54 11.99 26.42
N ASP A 268 -15.34 11.25 27.16
CA ASP A 268 -14.92 10.05 27.89
C ASP A 268 -15.57 8.81 27.27
N HIS A 269 -14.78 7.74 27.18
CA HIS A 269 -15.25 6.42 26.76
C HIS A 269 -15.59 5.56 27.98
N PRO A 270 -16.26 4.40 27.79
CA PRO A 270 -16.63 3.51 28.88
C PRO A 270 -15.46 3.11 29.78
N ILE A 271 -15.77 2.87 31.05
CA ILE A 271 -14.80 2.52 32.09
C ILE A 271 -14.60 1.01 32.14
N SER A 272 -13.36 0.58 32.32
CA SER A 272 -12.97 -0.76 32.78
C SER A 272 -12.44 -0.68 34.21
N GLU A 273 -12.68 -1.72 35.01
CA GLU A 273 -12.22 -1.78 36.40
C GLU A 273 -11.15 -2.85 36.58
N ILE A 274 -10.09 -2.50 37.33
CA ILE A 274 -9.00 -3.40 37.71
C ILE A 274 -9.05 -3.56 39.22
N THR A 275 -9.32 -4.78 39.68
CA THR A 275 -9.43 -5.10 41.10
C THR A 275 -8.11 -5.66 41.64
N GLY A 276 -7.67 -5.14 42.80
CA GLY A 276 -6.45 -5.60 43.46
C GLY A 276 -6.52 -7.07 43.88
N THR A 277 -5.44 -7.81 43.65
CA THR A 277 -5.33 -9.23 44.05
C THR A 277 -4.10 -9.50 44.93
N ALA A 278 -4.12 -10.61 45.66
CA ALA A 278 -3.05 -10.98 46.60
C ALA A 278 -1.73 -11.36 45.90
N GLY A 279 -1.76 -11.78 44.63
CA GLY A 279 -0.59 -12.21 43.85
C GLY A 279 0.07 -11.10 43.01
N GLY A 280 -0.31 -9.84 43.23
CA GLY A 280 -0.04 -8.73 42.31
C GLY A 280 -1.23 -8.45 41.40
N THR A 281 -1.26 -7.26 40.79
CA THR A 281 -2.40 -6.83 39.98
C THR A 281 -1.97 -6.61 38.55
N TYR A 282 -2.52 -7.40 37.64
CA TYR A 282 -2.21 -7.38 36.21
C TYR A 282 -3.52 -7.39 35.43
N SER A 283 -3.65 -6.56 34.42
CA SER A 283 -4.86 -6.51 33.60
C SER A 283 -4.54 -6.13 32.16
N VAL A 284 -5.36 -6.61 31.23
CA VAL A 284 -5.35 -6.21 29.82
C VAL A 284 -6.69 -5.58 29.53
N VAL A 285 -6.68 -4.28 29.23
CA VAL A 285 -7.89 -3.51 28.93
C VAL A 285 -8.00 -3.36 27.41
N PRO A 286 -9.08 -3.85 26.77
CA PRO A 286 -9.27 -3.67 25.34
C PRO A 286 -9.55 -2.20 25.01
N LEU A 287 -9.01 -1.75 23.89
CA LEU A 287 -9.18 -0.39 23.36
C LEU A 287 -9.71 -0.50 21.94
N THR A 288 -10.99 -0.20 21.74
CA THR A 288 -11.60 -0.18 20.40
C THR A 288 -12.44 1.08 20.28
N GLY A 289 -12.28 1.80 19.17
CA GLY A 289 -13.04 3.02 18.97
C GLY A 289 -12.80 3.69 17.63
N LYS A 290 -13.48 4.82 17.49
CA LYS A 290 -13.32 5.77 16.39
C LYS A 290 -12.97 7.13 16.99
N LEU A 291 -11.99 7.81 16.38
CA LEU A 291 -11.56 9.15 16.74
C LEU A 291 -11.90 10.11 15.60
N ALA A 292 -12.40 11.30 15.93
CA ALA A 292 -12.71 12.33 14.93
C ALA A 292 -11.45 13.13 14.54
N ALA A 293 -11.50 13.79 13.38
CA ALA A 293 -10.47 14.73 12.94
C ALA A 293 -10.18 15.79 14.02
N GLY A 294 -8.92 16.21 14.13
CA GLY A 294 -8.45 17.20 15.11
C GLY A 294 -8.36 16.70 16.55
N ARG A 295 -8.74 15.45 16.84
CA ARG A 295 -8.69 14.88 18.19
C ARG A 295 -7.47 13.97 18.41
N GLY A 296 -7.17 13.75 19.69
CA GLY A 296 -6.21 12.78 20.20
C GLY A 296 -6.86 11.89 21.26
N MET A 297 -6.48 10.62 21.33
CA MET A 297 -6.96 9.68 22.35
C MET A 297 -5.91 9.45 23.44
N ARG A 298 -6.28 9.54 24.72
CA ARG A 298 -5.42 9.24 25.88
C ARG A 298 -5.99 8.06 26.66
N VAL A 299 -5.13 7.26 27.29
CA VAL A 299 -5.54 6.28 28.32
C VAL A 299 -5.43 6.96 29.68
N ARG A 300 -6.53 6.97 30.44
CA ARG A 300 -6.59 7.59 31.77
C ARG A 300 -6.90 6.56 32.85
N LEU A 301 -6.33 6.78 34.03
CA LEU A 301 -6.44 5.93 35.20
C LEU A 301 -6.97 6.72 36.39
N LEU A 302 -7.85 6.12 37.20
CA LEU A 302 -8.33 6.67 38.46
C LEU A 302 -8.15 5.63 39.57
N ASN A 303 -7.33 5.98 40.56
CA ASN A 303 -7.18 5.19 41.77
C ASN A 303 -8.33 5.48 42.74
N GLN A 304 -9.23 4.51 42.94
CA GLN A 304 -10.36 4.62 43.87
C GLN A 304 -9.98 4.25 45.31
N SER A 305 -8.79 3.69 45.54
CA SER A 305 -8.34 3.34 46.89
C SER A 305 -7.86 4.58 47.66
N SER A 306 -7.80 4.47 48.99
CA SER A 306 -7.30 5.53 49.88
C SER A 306 -5.77 5.63 49.93
N VAL A 307 -5.04 4.72 49.28
CA VAL A 307 -3.57 4.67 49.28
C VAL A 307 -3.01 4.93 47.88
N PRO A 308 -1.82 5.51 47.74
CA PRO A 308 -1.17 5.63 46.43
C PRO A 308 -0.94 4.26 45.79
N VAL A 309 -1.14 4.17 44.48
CA VAL A 309 -0.93 2.95 43.68
C VAL A 309 0.12 3.22 42.64
N THR A 310 1.06 2.30 42.43
CA THR A 310 2.11 2.46 41.43
C THR A 310 1.80 1.63 40.20
N ILE A 311 1.83 2.26 39.03
CA ILE A 311 1.83 1.57 37.74
C ILE A 311 3.28 1.21 37.46
N THR A 312 3.61 -0.08 37.57
CA THR A 312 4.98 -0.58 37.40
C THR A 312 5.29 -0.86 35.93
N SER A 313 4.28 -1.14 35.12
CA SER A 313 4.40 -1.29 33.67
C SER A 313 3.08 -0.93 32.99
N ALA A 314 3.19 -0.30 31.83
CA ALA A 314 2.10 -0.13 30.88
C ALA A 314 2.63 -0.45 29.48
N VAL A 315 1.93 -1.30 28.73
CA VAL A 315 2.26 -1.63 27.34
C VAL A 315 0.99 -1.54 26.51
N LEU A 316 0.96 -0.62 25.56
CA LEU A 316 -0.14 -0.44 24.62
C LEU A 316 0.24 -1.03 23.27
N LYS A 317 -0.65 -1.83 22.69
CA LYS A 317 -0.55 -2.33 21.32
C LYS A 317 -1.84 -2.08 20.58
N ALA A 318 -1.79 -1.43 19.43
CA ALA A 318 -2.99 -1.12 18.64
C ALA A 318 -2.72 -1.13 17.14
N LEU A 319 -3.75 -1.51 16.39
CA LEU A 319 -3.86 -1.30 14.95
C LEU A 319 -4.69 -0.04 14.73
N ILE A 320 -4.18 0.90 13.92
CA ILE A 320 -4.84 2.18 13.62
C ILE A 320 -5.10 2.28 12.12
N PHE A 321 -6.38 2.42 11.76
CA PHE A 321 -6.84 2.64 10.41
C PHE A 321 -7.14 4.12 10.24
N LYS A 322 -6.27 4.86 9.55
CA LYS A 322 -6.47 6.29 9.29
C LYS A 322 -7.68 6.51 8.38
N GLU A 323 -8.49 7.51 8.71
CA GLU A 323 -9.57 8.00 7.85
C GLU A 323 -9.14 9.32 7.20
N SER A 324 -9.55 9.53 5.94
CA SER A 324 -9.31 10.78 5.20
C SER A 324 -10.35 11.86 5.50
#